data_AF-A0A7K4NGL3-F1
#
_entry.id   AF-A0A7K4NGL3-F1
#
_cell.length_a   1.000
_cell.length_b   1.000
_cell.length_c   1.000
_cell.angle_alpha   90.00
_cell.angle_beta   90.00
_cell.angle_gamma   90.00
#
_symmetry.space_group_name_H-M   'P 1'
#
loop_
_entity.id
_entity.type
_entity.pdbx_description
1 polymer ?
#
loop_
_entity_poly.entity_id
_entity_poly.type
_entity_poly.pdbx_seq_one_letter_code
_entity_poly.pdbx_strand_id
1 'polypeptide(L)' 'MNRTNQSTIIKEAINSLLDDGITDKQDIYSKVVDKLGVPRPTVRRVARDFRNELLTKIKILQSETQQTTVPTV' A
#
# COMPACT_ATOMS: atom_id res chain seq x y z
N MET A 1 -17.12 -3.12 -17.02
CA MET A 1 -16.94 -2.14 -15.92
C MET A 1 -15.64 -2.48 -15.20
N ASN A 2 -14.65 -1.58 -15.29
CA ASN A 2 -13.22 -1.84 -15.10
C ASN A 2 -12.83 -2.14 -13.65
N ARG A 3 -12.83 -3.42 -13.26
CA ARG A 3 -12.37 -3.89 -11.94
C ARG A 3 -10.93 -3.46 -11.61
N THR A 4 -10.07 -3.34 -12.63
CA THR A 4 -8.69 -2.87 -12.52
C THR A 4 -8.61 -1.41 -12.04
N ASN A 5 -9.47 -0.54 -12.57
CA ASN A 5 -9.46 0.89 -12.21
C ASN A 5 -9.83 1.09 -10.74
N GLN A 6 -10.79 0.32 -10.21
CA GLN A 6 -11.21 0.47 -8.82
C GLN A 6 -10.10 0.09 -7.82
N SER A 7 -9.35 -0.99 -8.09
CA SER A 7 -8.23 -1.38 -7.21
C SER A 7 -7.14 -0.32 -7.21
N THR A 8 -6.80 0.23 -8.39
CA THR A 8 -5.82 1.32 -8.53
C THR A 8 -6.26 2.57 -7.77
N ILE A 9 -7.51 3.03 -7.95
CA ILE A 9 -8.03 4.21 -7.26
C ILE A 9 -8.03 4.02 -5.74
N ILE A 10 -8.36 2.82 -5.24
CA ILE A 10 -8.30 2.52 -3.80
C ILE A 10 -6.85 2.56 -3.29
N LYS A 11 -5.88 2.01 -4.04
CA LYS A 11 -4.46 2.05 -3.66
C LYS A 11 -3.93 3.48 -3.62
N GLU A 12 -4.25 4.29 -4.62
CA GLU A 12 -3.88 5.70 -4.67
C GLU A 12 -4.47 6.45 -3.47
N ALA A 13 -5.75 6.26 -3.17
CA ALA A 13 -6.38 6.87 -2.01
C ALA A 13 -5.72 6.44 -0.69
N ILE A 14 -5.38 5.16 -0.52
CA ILE A 14 -4.64 4.68 0.66
C ILE A 14 -3.26 5.34 0.73
N ASN A 15 -2.53 5.41 -0.39
CA ASN A 15 -1.20 6.01 -0.42
C ASN A 15 -1.24 7.49 -0.05
N SER A 16 -2.16 8.26 -0.63
CA SER A 16 -2.30 9.68 -0.27
C SER A 16 -2.58 9.88 1.21
N LEU A 17 -3.42 9.04 1.84
CA LEU A 17 -3.69 9.15 3.28
C LEU A 17 -2.45 8.81 4.14
N LEU A 18 -1.63 7.86 3.68
CA LEU A 18 -0.35 7.55 4.33
C LEU A 18 0.66 8.69 4.16
N ASP A 19 0.71 9.31 2.98
CA ASP A 19 1.55 10.47 2.68
C ASP A 19 1.14 11.69 3.52
N ASP A 20 -0.17 11.85 3.78
CA ASP A 20 -0.74 12.86 4.68
C ASP A 20 -0.45 12.57 6.17
N GLY A 21 0.26 11.48 6.48
CA GLY A 21 0.68 11.11 7.82
C GLY A 21 -0.38 10.38 8.65
N ILE A 22 -1.48 9.91 8.04
CA ILE A 22 -2.49 9.12 8.74
C ILE A 22 -1.95 7.70 8.93
N THR A 23 -1.72 7.31 10.19
CA THR A 23 -1.18 5.99 10.52
C THR A 23 -2.20 5.03 11.11
N ASP A 24 -3.38 5.51 11.52
CA ASP A 24 -4.43 4.64 12.03
C ASP A 24 -5.12 3.87 10.90
N LYS A 25 -5.00 2.56 10.95
CA LYS A 25 -5.52 1.66 9.92
C LYS A 25 -7.04 1.69 9.79
N GLN A 26 -7.77 1.88 10.90
CA GLN A 26 -9.23 1.92 10.83
C GLN A 26 -9.71 3.26 10.27
N ASP A 27 -9.03 4.36 10.59
CA ASP A 27 -9.28 5.70 10.06
C ASP A 27 -9.02 5.74 8.56
N ILE A 28 -7.90 5.18 8.08
CA ILE A 28 -7.63 5.02 6.65
C ILE A 28 -8.79 4.28 5.97
N TYR A 29 -9.28 3.18 6.55
CA TYR A 29 -10.38 2.43 5.96
C TYR A 29 -11.68 3.21 5.93
N SER A 30 -12.03 3.91 7.01
CA SER A 30 -13.22 4.75 7.05
C SER A 30 -13.13 5.88 6.03
N LYS A 31 -12.03 6.63 5.99
CA LYS A 31 -11.81 7.73 5.04
C LYS A 31 -11.87 7.28 3.57
N VAL A 32 -11.33 6.11 3.25
CA VAL A 32 -11.41 5.56 1.89
C VAL A 32 -12.84 5.15 1.53
N VAL A 33 -13.59 4.57 2.47
CA VAL A 33 -15.01 4.23 2.27
C VAL A 33 -15.82 5.51 2.05
N ASP A 34 -15.62 6.53 2.89
CA ASP A 34 -16.35 7.81 2.81
C ASP A 34 -16.02 8.56 1.51
N LYS A 35 -14.75 8.55 1.08
CA LYS A 35 -14.31 9.26 -0.12
C LYS A 35 -14.74 8.59 -1.43
N LEU A 36 -14.71 7.25 -1.49
CA LEU A 36 -14.92 6.50 -2.73
C LEU A 36 -16.26 5.76 -2.79
N GLY A 37 -17.02 5.70 -1.69
CA GLY A 37 -18.30 4.98 -1.62
C GLY A 37 -18.16 3.46 -1.75
N VAL A 38 -16.96 2.91 -1.57
CA VAL A 38 -16.69 1.48 -1.76
C VAL A 38 -16.91 0.68 -0.48
N PRO A 39 -17.31 -0.61 -0.54
CA PRO A 39 -17.49 -1.41 0.67
C PRO A 39 -16.18 -1.62 1.44
N ARG A 40 -16.24 -1.52 2.78
CA ARG A 40 -15.08 -1.75 3.66
C ARG A 40 -14.39 -3.12 3.46
N PRO A 41 -15.09 -4.24 3.18
CA PRO A 41 -14.43 -5.50 2.83
C PRO A 41 -13.55 -5.40 1.58
N THR A 42 -13.97 -4.61 0.58
CA THR A 42 -13.18 -4.35 -0.64
C THR A 42 -11.92 -3.56 -0.31
N VAL A 43 -12.04 -2.48 0.47
CA VAL A 43 -10.88 -1.68 0.92
C VAL A 43 -9.89 -2.55 1.69
N ARG A 44 -10.38 -3.39 2.61
CA ARG A 44 -9.52 -4.31 3.39
C ARG A 44 -8.78 -5.30 2.51
N ARG A 45 -9.42 -5.84 1.48
CA ARG A 45 -8.78 -6.75 0.52
C ARG A 45 -7.68 -6.01 -0.25
N VAL A 46 -8.01 -4.88 -0.86
CA VAL A 46 -7.05 -4.10 -1.66
C VAL A 46 -5.89 -3.59 -0.80
N ALA A 47 -6.14 -3.17 0.44
CA ALA A 47 -5.08 -2.77 1.37
C ALA A 47 -4.11 -3.91 1.69
N ARG A 48 -4.59 -5.16 1.80
CA ARG A 48 -3.72 -6.33 1.99
C ARG A 48 -2.86 -6.58 0.76
N ASP A 49 -3.46 -6.53 -0.43
CA ASP A 49 -2.75 -6.72 -1.69
C ASP A 49 -1.68 -5.63 -1.87
N PHE A 50 -2.04 -4.38 -1.59
CA PHE A 50 -1.14 -3.23 -1.66
C PHE A 50 0.04 -3.36 -0.69
N ARG A 51 -0.20 -3.79 0.55
CA ARG A 51 0.87 -4.08 1.51
C ARG A 51 1.85 -5.12 0.97
N ASN A 52 1.36 -6.21 0.37
CA ASN A 52 2.22 -7.25 -0.17
C ASN A 52 3.07 -6.73 -1.35
N GLU A 53 2.49 -5.88 -2.20
CA GLU A 53 3.22 -5.20 -3.27
C GLU A 53 4.32 -4.29 -2.74
N LEU A 54 4.03 -3.46 -1.73
CA LEU A 54 5.02 -2.59 -1.09
C LEU A 54 6.15 -3.39 -0.44
N LEU A 55 5.83 -4.45 0.30
CA LEU A 55 6.84 -5.32 0.89
C LEU A 55 7.72 -6.00 -0.17
N THR A 56 7.14 -6.38 -1.31
CA THR A 56 7.90 -6.94 -2.43
C THR A 56 8.87 -5.91 -3.01
N LYS A 57 8.40 -4.67 -3.22
CA LYS A 57 9.27 -3.56 -3.69
C LYS A 57 10.39 -3.26 -2.70
N ILE A 58 10.08 -3.19 -1.40
CA ILE A 58 11.07 -3.00 -0.33
C ILE A 58 12.12 -4.12 -0.37
N LYS A 59 11.69 -5.39 -0.50
CA LYS A 59 12.61 -6.52 -0.59
C LYS A 59 13.56 -6.40 -1.77
N ILE A 60 13.06 -6.02 -2.96
CA ILE A 60 13.90 -5.83 -4.16
C ILE A 60 14.93 -4.72 -3.92
N LEU A 61 14.50 -3.55 -3.46
CA LEU A 61 15.38 -2.39 -3.21
C LEU A 61 16.41 -2.67 -2.10
N GLN A 62 16.04 -3.43 -1.06
CA GLN A 62 16.98 -3.86 -0.02
C GLN A 62 17.99 -4.90 -0.53
N SER A 63 17.60 -5.75 -1.48
CA SER A 63 18.48 -6.77 -2.05
C SER A 63 19.64 -6.15 -2.84
N GLU A 64 19.44 -4.97 -3.44
CA GLU A 64 20.50 -4.21 -4.09
C GLU A 64 21.50 -3.64 -3.07
N THR A 65 21.03 -3.19 -1.89
CA THR A 65 21.90 -2.66 -0.82
C THR A 65 22.73 -3.72 -0.08
N GLN A 66 22.41 -5.01 -0.21
CA GLN A 66 23.13 -6.11 0.45
C GLN A 66 24.38 -6.60 -0.31
N GLN A 67 24.68 -6.06 -1.50
CA GLN A 67 25.84 -6.48 -2.30
C GLN A 67 27.15 -5.75 -1.95
N THR A 68 27.22 -4.97 -0.87
CA THR A 68 28.43 -4.18 -0.54
C THR A 68 28.85 -4.23 0.92
N THR A 69 28.85 -5.43 1.51
CA THR A 69 29.70 -5.71 2.68
C THR A 69 30.41 -7.03 2.49
N VAL A 70 31.41 -7.04 1.61
CA VAL A 70 32.57 -7.91 1.83
C VAL A 70 33.41 -7.21 2.90
N PRO A 71 33.52 -7.75 4.14
CA PRO A 71 34.58 -7.31 5.02
C PRO A 71 35.89 -7.81 4.39
N THR A 72 36.68 -6.88 3.87
CA THR A 72 38.09 -7.12 3.59
C THR A 72 38.85 -6.93 4.91
N VAL A 73 39.50 -8.04 5.31
CA VAL A 73 40.45 -8.26 6.43
C VAL A 73 39.85 -8.41 7.82
#